data_AF-A0A348MZX9-F1
#
_entry.id   AF-A0A348MZX9-F1
#
_cell.length_a   1.000
_cell.length_b   1.000
_cell.length_c   1.000
_cell.angle_alpha   90.00
_cell.angle_beta   90.00
_cell.angle_gamma   90.00
#
_symmetry.space_group_name_H-M   'P 1'
#
loop_
_entity.id
_entity.type
_entity.pdbx_description
1 polymer ?
#
loop_
_entity_poly.entity_id
_entity_poly.type
_entity_poly.pdbx_seq_one_letter_code
_entity_poly.pdbx_strand_id
1 'polypeptide(L)' 'SQGYFEMAISRAECEVIDRDSTVECLAQYLLEEQTKRSHAGQIKIIAFEGVGKGAIVQTTP' A
#
# COMPACT_ATOMS: atom_id res chain seq x y z
N SER A 1 -27.40 -3.12 -10.02
CA SER A 1 -26.40 -2.16 -9.51
C SER A 1 -26.42 -2.24 -7.99
N GLN A 2 -25.29 -2.04 -7.31
CA GLN A 2 -25.21 -2.17 -5.85
C GLN A 2 -25.76 -0.94 -5.09
N GLY A 3 -26.07 0.18 -5.76
CA GLY A 3 -26.63 1.39 -5.14
C GLY A 3 -25.62 2.53 -4.96
N TYR A 4 -26.04 3.61 -4.31
CA TYR A 4 -25.20 4.75 -3.94
C TYR A 4 -24.86 4.67 -2.45
N PHE A 5 -23.58 4.86 -2.10
CA PHE A 5 -23.09 4.81 -0.74
C PHE A 5 -22.14 5.98 -0.48
N GLU A 6 -22.16 6.47 0.75
CA GLU A 6 -21.24 7.49 1.25
C GLU A 6 -20.59 6.98 2.55
N MET A 7 -19.40 7.49 2.83
CA MET A 7 -18.65 7.15 4.03
C MET A 7 -17.91 8.39 4.54
N ALA A 8 -17.98 8.64 5.84
CA ALA A 8 -17.25 9.71 6.51
C ALA A 8 -16.32 9.09 7.56
N ILE A 9 -15.02 9.38 7.45
CA ILE A 9 -13.98 8.94 8.38
C ILE A 9 -13.14 10.16 8.76
N SER A 10 -12.67 10.20 10.01
CA SER A 10 -11.74 11.23 10.47
C SER A 10 -10.46 11.22 9.64
N ARG A 11 -10.06 12.37 9.12
CA ARG A 11 -8.78 12.52 8.41
C ARG A 11 -7.58 12.11 9.26
N ALA A 12 -7.64 12.34 10.57
CA ALA A 12 -6.55 11.99 11.49
C ALA A 12 -6.33 10.47 11.60
N GLU A 13 -7.34 9.67 11.24
CA GLU A 13 -7.31 8.20 11.26
C GLU A 13 -7.05 7.62 9.85
N CYS A 14 -6.75 8.46 8.86
CA CYS A 14 -6.55 8.02 7.48
C CYS A 14 -5.21 8.50 6.94
N GLU A 15 -4.47 7.57 6.34
CA GLU A 15 -3.40 7.91 5.41
C GLU A 15 -4.04 8.22 4.04
N VAL A 16 -3.74 9.39 3.48
CA VAL A 16 -4.20 9.77 2.14
C VAL A 16 -3.10 9.44 1.15
N ILE A 17 -3.38 8.48 0.27
CA ILE A 17 -2.48 8.08 -0.82
C ILE A 17 -3.02 8.60 -2.16
N ASP A 18 -2.11 8.81 -3.12
CA ASP A 18 -2.38 9.34 -4.46
C ASP A 18 -2.73 8.28 -5.50
N ARG A 19 -3.05 7.06 -5.04
CA ARG A 19 -3.28 5.85 -5.85
C ARG A 19 -4.35 4.98 -5.20
N ASP A 20 -4.84 3.99 -5.93
CA ASP A 20 -5.83 3.05 -5.41
C ASP A 20 -5.28 2.24 -4.23
N SER A 21 -6.18 1.77 -3.36
CA SER A 21 -5.83 0.98 -2.17
C SER A 21 -5.81 -0.53 -2.44
N THR A 22 -5.49 -0.96 -3.65
CA THR A 22 -5.28 -2.40 -3.93
C THR A 22 -3.98 -2.87 -3.25
N VAL A 23 -3.85 -4.17 -2.98
CA VAL A 23 -2.67 -4.71 -2.27
C VAL A 23 -1.36 -4.43 -3.01
N GLU A 24 -1.37 -4.40 -4.34
CA GLU A 24 -0.23 -4.11 -5.19
C GLU A 24 0.21 -2.64 -5.06
N CYS A 25 -0.75 -1.72 -5.15
CA CYS A 25 -0.50 -0.29 -5.02
C CYS A 25 0.01 0.06 -3.62
N LEU A 26 -0.56 -0.56 -2.57
CA LEU A 26 -0.12 -0.39 -1.19
C LEU A 26 1.29 -0.96 -0.98
N ALA A 27 1.61 -2.13 -1.54
CA ALA A 27 2.94 -2.71 -1.43
C ALA A 27 4.01 -1.80 -2.07
N GLN A 28 3.71 -1.24 -3.24
CA GLN A 28 4.59 -0.30 -3.94
C GLN A 28 4.75 1.02 -3.17
N TYR A 29 3.65 1.60 -2.65
CA TYR A 29 3.71 2.78 -1.80
C TYR A 29 4.62 2.57 -0.58
N LEU A 30 4.47 1.44 0.10
CA LEU A 30 5.30 1.10 1.26
C LEU A 30 6.77 0.94 0.88
N LEU A 31 7.10 0.35 -0.28
CA LEU A 31 8.48 0.25 -0.73
C LEU A 31 9.11 1.64 -0.92
N GLU A 32 8.39 2.56 -1.56
CA GLU A 32 8.84 3.94 -1.78
C GLU A 32 9.06 4.69 -0.45
N GLU A 33 8.10 4.59 0.48
CA GLU A 33 8.19 5.25 1.78
C GLU A 33 9.32 4.68 2.64
N GLN A 34 9.53 3.36 2.62
CA GLN A 34 10.64 2.75 3.35
C GLN A 34 12.00 3.11 2.74
N THR A 35 12.08 3.20 1.42
CA THR A 35 13.31 3.62 0.72
C THR A 35 13.70 5.06 1.08
N LYS A 36 12.72 5.95 1.25
CA LYS A 36 12.97 7.34 1.70
C LYS A 36 13.46 7.40 3.15
N ARG A 37 12.96 6.50 4.01
CA ARG A 37 13.22 6.50 5.46
C ARG A 37 14.48 5.71 5.86
N SER A 38 14.97 4.86 4.98
CA SER A 38 16.04 3.90 5.28
C SER A 38 17.19 4.07 4.29
N HIS A 39 18.43 3.88 4.78
CA HIS A 39 19.61 3.71 3.93
C HIS A 39 19.89 2.22 3.62
N ALA A 40 18.90 1.34 3.82
CA ALA A 40 19.03 -0.07 3.51
C ALA A 40 19.25 -0.28 2.00
N GLY A 41 20.25 -1.10 1.65
CA GLY A 41 20.62 -1.33 0.26
C GLY A 41 19.57 -2.11 -0.55
N GLN A 42 18.84 -3.04 0.08
CA GLN A 42 17.71 -3.73 -0.56
C GLN A 42 16.53 -3.81 0.38
N ILE A 43 15.34 -3.49 -0.13
CA ILE A 43 14.08 -3.58 0.60
C ILE A 43 13.14 -4.48 -0.20
N LYS A 44 12.49 -5.42 0.50
CA LYS A 44 11.44 -6.28 -0.04
C LYS A 44 10.19 -6.13 0.80
N ILE A 45 9.07 -5.82 0.17
CA ILE A 45 7.75 -5.79 0.78
C ILE A 45 6.96 -6.99 0.30
N ILE A 46 6.32 -7.69 1.24
CA ILE A 46 5.39 -8.80 0.98
C ILE A 46 4.08 -8.42 1.66
N ALA A 47 3.09 -8.04 0.86
CA ALA A 47 1.76 -7.63 1.34
C ALA A 47 0.75 -8.77 1.14
N PHE A 48 -0.20 -8.89 2.07
CA PHE A 48 -1.24 -9.92 2.06
C PHE A 48 -2.61 -9.28 2.27
N GLU A 49 -3.62 -9.72 1.52
CA GLU A 49 -5.01 -9.23 1.63
C GLU A 49 -6.05 -10.37 1.75
N GLY A 50 -5.58 -11.60 1.94
CA GLY A 50 -6.41 -12.79 2.06
C GLY A 50 -5.64 -14.08 1.77
N VAL A 51 -6.33 -15.22 1.76
CA VAL A 51 -5.72 -16.52 1.48
C VAL A 51 -5.21 -16.56 0.04
N GLY A 52 -3.90 -16.77 -0.12
CA GLY A 52 -3.26 -16.87 -1.44
C GLY A 52 -3.27 -15.57 -2.26
N LYS A 53 -3.59 -14.42 -1.64
CA LYS A 53 -3.67 -13.12 -2.31
C LYS A 53 -2.76 -12.10 -1.66
N GLY A 54 -1.97 -11.43 -2.48
CA GLY A 54 -0.97 -10.48 -2.01
C GLY A 54 -0.10 -9.97 -3.14
N ALA A 55 0.86 -9.13 -2.77
CA ALA A 55 1.81 -8.53 -3.68
C ALA A 55 3.23 -8.62 -3.12
N ILE A 56 4.20 -8.81 -4.01
CA ILE A 56 5.62 -8.77 -3.66
C ILE A 56 6.27 -7.71 -4.53
N VAL A 57 6.91 -6.73 -3.89
CA VAL A 57 7.74 -5.71 -4.55
C VAL A 57 9.09 -5.64 -3.86
N GLN A 58 10.12 -5.23 -4.61
CA GLN A 58 11.46 -5.07 -4.08
C GLN A 58 12.20 -3.99 -4.84
N THR A 59 13.16 -3.33 -4.19
CA THR A 59 14.08 -2.40 -4.85
C THR A 59 14.75 -3.10 -6.02
N THR A 60 14.66 -2.51 -7.22
CA THR A 60 15.44 -2.97 -8.36
C THR A 60 16.93 -2.77 -8.06
N PRO A 61 17.82 -3.71 -8.45
CA PRO A 61 19.26 -3.54 -8.29
C PRO A 61 19.79 -2.23 -8.89
#